data_AF-A0A257GUY3-F1
#
_entry.id   AF-A0A257GUY3-F1
#
_cell.length_a   1.000
_cell.length_b   1.000
_cell.length_c   1.000
_cell.angle_alpha   90.00
_cell.angle_beta   90.00
_cell.angle_gamma   90.00
#
_symmetry.space_group_name_H-M   'P 1'
#
loop_
_entity.id
_entity.type
_entity.pdbx_description
1 polymer ?
#
loop_
_entity_poly.entity_id
_entity_poly.type
_entity_poly.pdbx_seq_one_letter_code
_entity_poly.pdbx_strand_id
1 'polypeptide(L)'
;MSLASRTKWTPFKTMASIALADIVQAHASCTPSKVALHFEGEDISYAQLWQRIEAATANLAEQGVRPGDRIAWLGFNAPAMVVLLFALVN
;
A
#
# COMPACT_ATOMS: atom_id res chain seq x y z
N MET A 1 -4.46 41.40 -13.10
CA MET A 1 -3.70 40.58 -12.11
C MET A 1 -3.84 39.12 -12.52
N SER A 2 -2.80 38.52 -13.09
CA SER A 2 -2.79 37.12 -13.57
C SER A 2 -1.96 36.26 -12.61
N LEU A 3 -2.60 35.30 -11.97
CA LEU A 3 -1.96 34.23 -11.20
C LEU A 3 -2.13 32.92 -11.98
N ALA A 4 -1.28 32.70 -12.98
CA ALA A 4 -1.24 31.41 -13.67
C ALA A 4 0.15 31.11 -14.23
N SER A 5 1.17 31.06 -13.38
CA SER A 5 2.37 30.28 -13.66
C SER A 5 2.27 28.96 -12.91
N ARG A 6 1.42 28.04 -13.39
CA ARG A 6 1.53 26.63 -13.00
C ARG A 6 2.87 26.13 -13.53
N THR A 7 3.81 25.90 -12.63
CA THR A 7 5.08 25.24 -12.93
C THR A 7 4.76 23.95 -13.68
N LYS A 8 5.30 23.81 -14.89
CA LYS A 8 5.06 22.64 -15.75
C LYS A 8 5.71 21.44 -15.07
N TRP A 9 4.92 20.58 -14.44
CA TRP A 9 5.41 19.32 -13.90
C TRP A 9 5.89 18.46 -15.07
N THR A 10 7.19 18.22 -15.14
CA THR A 10 7.77 17.23 -16.05
C THR A 10 7.78 15.90 -15.30
N PRO A 11 7.00 14.88 -15.73
CA PRO A 11 7.12 13.55 -15.17
C PRO A 11 8.57 13.10 -15.29
N PHE A 12 9.12 12.51 -14.23
CA PHE A 12 10.31 11.70 -14.36
C PHE A 12 10.03 10.63 -15.44
N LYS A 13 10.96 10.46 -16.38
CA LYS A 13 10.91 9.44 -17.45
C LYS A 13 10.45 8.12 -16.84
N THR A 14 9.33 7.58 -17.31
CA THR A 14 8.65 6.39 -16.75
C THR A 14 9.61 5.21 -16.70
N MET A 15 10.29 5.02 -15.57
CA MET A 15 10.82 3.72 -15.17
C MET A 15 9.61 2.81 -14.93
N ALA A 16 9.80 1.49 -15.00
CA ALA A 16 8.75 0.53 -14.64
C ALA A 16 8.06 1.02 -13.35
N SER A 17 6.74 1.23 -13.41
CA SER A 17 6.00 1.81 -12.30
C SER A 17 5.93 0.77 -11.20
N ILE A 18 6.84 0.87 -10.23
CA ILE A 18 6.84 0.04 -9.03
C ILE A 18 5.60 0.43 -8.23
N ALA A 19 4.74 -0.54 -7.95
CA ALA A 19 3.62 -0.38 -7.05
C ALA A 19 4.16 -0.19 -5.62
N LEU A 20 3.48 0.61 -4.80
CA LEU A 20 3.91 0.79 -3.41
C LEU A 20 4.00 -0.56 -2.66
N ALA A 21 3.15 -1.53 -3.05
CA ALA A 21 3.14 -2.88 -2.52
C ALA A 21 4.39 -3.71 -2.81
N ASP A 22 5.09 -3.43 -3.92
CA ASP A 22 6.33 -4.13 -4.29
C ASP A 22 7.43 -3.97 -3.23
N ILE A 23 7.42 -2.85 -2.48
CA ILE A 23 8.37 -2.63 -1.37
C ILE A 23 8.17 -3.70 -0.28
N VAL A 24 6.92 -3.99 0.06
CA VAL A 24 6.59 -4.99 1.09
C VAL A 24 6.88 -6.40 0.55
N GLN A 25 6.53 -6.68 -0.71
CA GLN A 25 6.82 -7.95 -1.36
C GLN A 25 8.32 -8.26 -1.39
N ALA A 26 9.15 -7.26 -1.72
CA ALA A 26 10.60 -7.41 -1.76
C ALA A 26 11.16 -7.75 -0.36
N HIS A 27 10.71 -7.06 0.69
CA HIS A 27 11.12 -7.37 2.05
C HIS A 27 10.58 -8.70 2.56
N ALA A 28 9.35 -9.09 2.18
CA ALA A 28 8.79 -10.39 2.52
C ALA A 28 9.61 -11.54 1.88
N SER A 29 10.20 -11.29 0.71
CA SER A 29 11.05 -12.27 0.01
C SER A 29 12.48 -12.30 0.55
N CYS A 30 13.10 -11.14 0.77
CA CYS A 30 14.51 -11.04 1.17
C CYS A 30 14.74 -11.15 2.68
N THR A 31 13.81 -10.64 3.50
CA THR A 31 13.93 -10.55 4.96
C THR A 31 12.59 -10.88 5.65
N PRO A 32 12.01 -12.08 5.43
CA PRO A 32 10.64 -12.41 5.83
C PRO A 32 10.33 -12.21 7.31
N SER A 33 11.30 -12.55 8.18
CA SER A 33 11.14 -12.50 9.64
C SER A 33 11.41 -11.12 10.24
N LYS A 34 11.89 -10.15 9.46
CA LYS A 34 12.14 -8.80 9.98
C LYS A 34 10.81 -8.13 10.31
N VAL A 35 10.74 -7.44 11.46
CA VAL A 35 9.56 -6.69 11.88
C VAL A 35 9.29 -5.56 10.89
N ALA A 36 8.07 -5.53 10.36
CA ALA A 36 7.57 -4.48 9.48
C ALA A 36 6.77 -3.45 10.28
N LEU A 37 5.91 -3.90 11.19
CA LEU A 37 5.08 -3.06 12.06
C LEU A 37 5.18 -3.56 13.51
N HIS A 38 5.27 -2.62 14.45
CA HIS A 38 5.08 -2.87 15.87
C HIS A 38 3.82 -2.12 16.31
N PHE A 39 2.87 -2.83 16.91
CA PHE A 39 1.59 -2.24 17.32
C PHE A 39 1.09 -2.93 18.59
N GLU A 40 0.78 -2.13 19.62
CA GLU A 40 0.22 -2.61 20.89
C GLU A 40 1.00 -3.79 21.53
N GLY A 41 2.32 -3.78 21.41
CA GLY A 41 3.19 -4.82 21.97
C GLY A 41 3.34 -6.06 21.08
N GLU A 42 2.69 -6.09 19.93
CA GLU A 42 2.81 -7.15 18.94
C GLU A 42 3.66 -6.72 17.74
N ASP A 43 4.48 -7.65 17.26
CA ASP A 43 5.26 -7.49 16.05
C ASP A 43 4.59 -8.21 14.88
N ILE A 44 4.52 -7.53 13.73
CA ILE A 44 4.11 -8.09 12.45
C ILE A 44 5.33 -8.10 11.55
N SER A 45 5.75 -9.29 11.12
CA SER A 45 6.88 -9.44 10.20
C SER A 45 6.49 -9.04 8.76
N TYR A 46 7.48 -8.79 7.91
CA TYR A 46 7.23 -8.49 6.49
C TYR A 46 6.47 -9.63 5.79
N ALA A 47 6.77 -10.90 6.11
CA ALA A 47 6.03 -12.03 5.55
C ALA A 47 4.55 -12.00 5.98
N GLN A 48 4.27 -11.75 7.26
CA GLN A 48 2.90 -11.66 7.78
C GLN A 48 2.15 -10.45 7.19
N LEU A 49 2.82 -9.31 7.07
CA LEU A 49 2.22 -8.12 6.46
C LEU A 49 1.85 -8.38 5.00
N TRP A 50 2.75 -8.99 4.23
CA TRP A 50 2.49 -9.35 2.83
C TRP A 50 1.31 -10.33 2.69
N GLN A 51 1.25 -11.37 3.54
CA GLN A 51 0.12 -12.29 3.55
C GLN A 51 -1.21 -11.60 3.82
N ARG A 52 -1.24 -10.63 4.75
CA ARG A 52 -2.44 -9.84 5.06
C ARG A 52 -2.84 -8.93 3.89
N ILE A 53 -1.86 -8.34 3.20
CA ILE A 53 -2.09 -7.51 2.00
C ILE A 53 -2.71 -8.36 0.90
N GLU A 54 -2.08 -9.48 0.52
CA GLU A 54 -2.59 -10.38 -0.52
C GLU A 54 -4.02 -10.87 -0.22
N ALA A 55 -4.28 -11.27 1.03
CA ALA A 55 -5.61 -11.68 1.46
C ALA A 55 -6.65 -10.55 1.34
N ALA A 56 -6.28 -9.32 1.71
CA ALA A 56 -7.15 -8.16 1.57
C ALA A 56 -7.37 -7.78 0.11
N THR A 57 -6.35 -7.84 -0.74
CA THR A 57 -6.45 -7.58 -2.19
C THR A 57 -7.44 -8.56 -2.83
N ALA A 58 -7.30 -9.86 -2.54
CA ALA A 58 -8.21 -10.89 -3.03
C ALA A 58 -9.65 -10.63 -2.57
N ASN A 59 -9.85 -10.31 -1.28
CA ASN A 59 -11.18 -10.04 -0.75
C ASN A 59 -11.83 -8.78 -1.36
N LEU A 60 -11.06 -7.70 -1.58
CA LEU A 60 -11.56 -6.50 -2.24
C LEU A 60 -12.00 -6.79 -3.68
N ALA A 61 -11.23 -7.60 -4.41
CA ALA A 61 -11.58 -8.03 -5.75
C ALA A 61 -12.87 -8.89 -5.77
N GLU A 62 -13.02 -9.80 -4.81
CA GLU A 62 -14.25 -10.60 -4.62
C GLU A 62 -15.47 -9.73 -4.32
N GLN A 63 -15.29 -8.63 -3.58
CA GLN A 63 -16.33 -7.63 -3.30
C GLN A 63 -16.61 -6.69 -4.49
N GLY A 64 -15.90 -6.88 -5.61
CA GLY A 64 -16.12 -6.15 -6.85
C GLY A 64 -15.42 -4.79 -6.94
N VAL A 65 -14.47 -4.50 -6.05
CA VAL A 65 -13.64 -3.28 -6.11
C VAL A 65 -12.77 -3.31 -7.37
N ARG A 66 -12.70 -2.18 -8.08
CA ARG A 66 -12.00 -2.03 -9.36
C ARG A 66 -11.11 -0.79 -9.39
N PRO A 67 -10.11 -0.75 -10.30
CA PRO A 67 -9.34 0.46 -10.53
C PRO A 67 -10.25 1.67 -10.81
N GLY A 68 -10.02 2.76 -10.08
CA GLY A 68 -10.85 3.97 -10.14
C GLY A 68 -11.91 4.06 -9.03
N ASP A 69 -12.19 2.97 -8.32
CA ASP A 69 -13.04 3.00 -7.14
C ASP A 69 -12.36 3.74 -5.98
N ARG A 70 -13.18 4.25 -5.07
CA ARG A 70 -12.73 5.02 -3.90
C ARG A 70 -13.18 4.31 -2.65
N ILE A 71 -12.22 3.96 -1.79
CA ILE A 71 -12.46 3.31 -0.52
C ILE A 71 -12.15 4.30 0.60
N ALA A 72 -13.07 4.44 1.56
CA ALA A 72 -12.88 5.26 2.75
C ALA A 72 -12.38 4.39 3.91
N TRP A 73 -11.44 4.92 4.69
CA TRP A 73 -11.01 4.32 5.96
C TRP A 73 -11.56 5.15 7.12
N LEU A 74 -12.27 4.49 8.04
CA LEU A 74 -12.71 5.07 9.30
C LEU A 74 -12.21 4.18 10.45
N GLY A 75 -11.09 4.58 11.03
CA GLY A 75 -10.46 3.84 12.12
C GLY A 75 -9.22 4.57 12.63
N PHE A 76 -8.61 4.01 13.67
CA PHE A 76 -7.37 4.56 14.24
C PHE A 76 -6.14 4.23 13.38
N ASN A 77 -4.99 4.74 13.80
CA ASN A 77 -3.70 4.34 13.27
C ASN A 77 -3.35 2.91 13.73
N ALA A 78 -3.87 1.92 13.00
CA ALA A 78 -3.73 0.50 13.29
C ALA A 78 -3.16 -0.25 12.07
N PRO A 79 -2.57 -1.44 12.23
CA PRO A 79 -1.99 -2.21 11.13
C PRO A 79 -2.96 -2.46 9.97
N ALA A 80 -4.26 -2.58 10.26
CA ALA A 80 -5.30 -2.74 9.25
C ALA A 80 -5.37 -1.56 8.25
N MET A 81 -5.07 -0.33 8.69
CA MET A 81 -4.99 0.83 7.80
C MET A 81 -3.86 0.66 6.78
N VAL A 82 -2.70 0.16 7.22
CA VAL A 82 -1.55 -0.10 6.35
C VAL A 82 -1.86 -1.25 5.40
N VAL A 83 -2.43 -2.35 5.90
CA VAL A 83 -2.87 -3.48 5.06
C VAL A 83 -3.82 -2.99 3.96
N LEU A 84 -4.84 -2.20 4.30
CA LEU A 84 -5.79 -1.69 3.33
C LEU A 84 -5.13 -0.77 2.29
N LEU A 85 -4.30 0.18 2.72
CA LEU A 85 -3.60 1.08 1.80
C LEU A 85 -2.79 0.31 0.76
N PHE A 86 -2.05 -0.70 1.22
CA PHE A 86 -1.20 -1.51 0.35
C PHE A 86 -2.00 -2.48 -0.52
N ALA A 87 -3.10 -3.05 -0.02
CA ALA A 87 -3.99 -3.90 -0.80
C ALA A 87 -4.66 -3.14 -1.97
N LEU A 88 -4.95 -1.85 -1.80
CA LEU A 88 -5.57 -1.01 -2.85
C LEU A 88 -4.63 -0.63 -4.00
N VAL A 89 -3.31 -0.81 -3.81
CA VAL A 89 -2.27 -0.46 -4.79
C VAL A 89 -1.46 -1.68 -5.23
N ASN A 90 -1.94 -2.87 -4.91
CA ASN A 90 -1.36 -4.18 -5.23
C ASN A 90 -2.12 -4.82 -6.38
#